data_AF-A0A6N9BFH1-F1
#
_entry.id   AF-A0A6N9BFH1-F1
#
_cell.length_a   1.000
_cell.length_b   1.000
_cell.length_c   1.000
_cell.angle_alpha   90.00
_cell.angle_beta   90.00
_cell.angle_gamma   90.00
#
_symmetry.space_group_name_H-M   'P 1'
#
loop_
_entity.id
_entity.type
_entity.pdbx_description
1 polymer ?
#
loop_
_entity_poly.entity_id
_entity_poly.type
_entity_poly.pdbx_seq_one_letter_code
_entity_poly.pdbx_strand_id
1 'polypeptide(L)' 'MTEPDIYAVISQKGGSGKTTMVVNLAVEAFLAGRRTLILDVDPQGSAATWGDLRDRPGPEADSYTH' A
#
# COMPACT_ATOMS: atom_id res chain seq x y z
N MET A 1 1.58 -11.64 -20.36
CA MET A 1 1.55 -10.90 -19.07
C MET A 1 0.10 -10.88 -18.64
N THR A 2 -0.23 -11.34 -17.43
CA THR A 2 -1.60 -11.26 -16.90
C THR A 2 -1.88 -9.82 -16.45
N GLU A 3 -3.14 -9.39 -16.51
CA GLU A 3 -3.56 -8.12 -15.92
C GLU A 3 -3.32 -8.13 -14.40
N PRO A 4 -3.03 -6.98 -13.78
CA PRO A 4 -2.88 -6.89 -12.33
C PRO A 4 -4.25 -6.93 -11.64
N ASP A 5 -4.32 -7.61 -10.50
CA ASP A 5 -5.45 -7.49 -9.58
C ASP A 5 -5.38 -6.12 -8.88
N ILE A 6 -6.43 -5.29 -8.99
CA ILE A 6 -6.47 -3.94 -8.41
C ILE A 6 -7.48 -3.88 -7.27
N TYR A 7 -7.02 -3.44 -6.09
CA TYR A 7 -7.86 -3.26 -4.91
C TYR A 7 -7.78 -1.80 -4.44
N ALA A 8 -8.93 -1.20 -4.13
CA ALA A 8 -9.01 0.17 -3.61
C ALA A 8 -9.68 0.16 -2.22
N VAL A 9 -9.03 0.77 -1.23
CA VAL A 9 -9.55 0.90 0.14
C VAL A 9 -9.90 2.36 0.41
N ILE A 10 -11.21 2.65 0.46
CA ILE A 10 -11.74 4.01 0.57
C ILE A 10 -12.59 4.14 1.83
N SER A 11 -12.44 5.24 2.57
CA SER A 11 -13.26 5.55 3.74
C SER A 11 -13.24 7.04 4.03
N GLN A 12 -14.43 7.60 4.31
CA GLN A 12 -14.64 9.02 4.62
C GLN A 12 -14.24 9.42 6.05
N LYS A 13 -13.88 8.46 6.90
CA LYS A 13 -13.48 8.72 8.30
C LYS A 13 -11.96 8.75 8.42
N GLY A 14 -11.45 9.81 9.07
CA GLY A 14 -10.05 9.86 9.52
C GLY A 14 -9.77 8.80 10.59
N GLY A 15 -8.64 8.11 10.51
CA GLY A 15 -8.28 7.06 11.47
C GLY A 15 -9.10 5.77 11.35
N SER A 16 -9.73 5.50 10.20
CA SER A 16 -10.53 4.28 9.96
C SER A 16 -9.71 3.01 9.69
N GLY A 17 -8.38 3.08 9.76
CA GLY A 17 -7.49 1.93 9.53
C GLY A 17 -7.19 1.59 8.06
N LYS A 18 -7.46 2.49 7.10
CA LYS A 18 -7.21 2.26 5.65
C LYS A 18 -5.77 1.86 5.37
N THR A 19 -4.82 2.71 5.76
CA THR A 19 -3.39 2.48 5.56
C THR A 19 -2.97 1.17 6.20
N THR A 20 -3.40 0.91 7.45
CA THR A 20 -3.11 -0.34 8.16
C THR A 20 -3.59 -1.56 7.38
N MET A 21 -4.80 -1.53 6.84
CA MET A 21 -5.34 -2.65 6.05
C MET A 21 -4.58 -2.82 4.74
N VAL A 22 -4.30 -1.73 4.03
CA VAL A 22 -3.56 -1.74 2.76
C VAL A 22 -2.16 -2.31 2.93
N VAL A 23 -1.39 -1.85 3.93
CA VAL A 23 -0.01 -2.33 4.13
C VAL A 23 0.02 -3.81 4.51
N ASN A 24 -0.90 -4.27 5.36
CA ASN A 24 -0.95 -5.69 5.74
C ASN A 24 -1.33 -6.58 4.55
N LEU A 25 -2.35 -6.19 3.77
CA LEU A 25 -2.75 -6.95 2.58
C LEU A 25 -1.62 -7.00 1.53
N ALA A 26 -0.91 -5.88 1.35
CA ALA A 26 0.20 -5.80 0.41
C ALA A 26 1.40 -6.64 0.86
N VAL A 27 1.71 -6.66 2.16
CA VAL A 27 2.75 -7.53 2.72
C VAL A 27 2.40 -9.01 2.52
N GLU A 28 1.16 -9.41 2.80
CA GLU A 28 0.72 -10.79 2.56
C GLU A 28 0.80 -11.17 1.07
N ALA A 29 0.39 -10.28 0.16
CA ALA A 29 0.52 -10.52 -1.28
C ALA A 29 1.99 -10.67 -1.71
N PHE A 30 2.88 -9.82 -1.19
CA PHE A 30 4.32 -9.91 -1.42
C PHE A 30 4.91 -11.22 -0.90
N LEU A 31 4.56 -11.62 0.33
CA LEU A 31 5.00 -12.88 0.93
C LEU A 31 4.49 -14.11 0.18
N ALA A 32 3.32 -14.01 -0.47
CA ALA A 32 2.78 -15.01 -1.38
C ALA A 32 3.50 -15.06 -2.75
N GLY A 33 4.58 -14.30 -2.94
CA GLY A 33 5.37 -14.26 -4.18
C GLY A 33 4.77 -13.40 -5.28
N ARG A 34 3.78 -12.55 -4.98
CA ARG A 34 3.20 -11.63 -5.95
C ARG A 34 4.05 -10.37 -6.06
N ARG A 35 4.18 -9.84 -7.28
CA ARG A 35 4.65 -8.46 -7.45
C ARG A 35 3.55 -7.54 -6.96
N THR A 36 3.86 -6.70 -5.98
CA THR A 36 2.87 -5.89 -5.27
C THR A 36 3.37 -4.46 -5.14
N LEU A 37 2.49 -3.52 -5.48
CA LEU A 37 2.69 -2.08 -5.38
C LEU A 37 1.54 -1.49 -4.57
N ILE A 38 1.87 -0.60 -3.64
CA ILE A 38 0.92 0.28 -2.97
C ILE A 38 1.00 1.65 -3.64
N LEU A 39 -0.14 2.14 -4.14
CA LEU A 39 -0.27 3.51 -4.62
C LEU A 39 -0.96 4.35 -3.53
N ASP A 40 -0.20 5.23 -2.88
CA ASP A 40 -0.72 6.12 -1.86
C ASP A 40 -1.28 7.39 -2.50
N VAL A 41 -2.60 7.50 -2.51
CA VAL A 41 -3.33 8.66 -3.06
C VAL A 41 -3.82 9.61 -1.95
N ASP A 42 -3.52 9.32 -0.69
CA ASP A 42 -3.85 10.20 0.42
C ASP A 42 -2.76 11.30 0.52
N PRO A 43 -3.12 12.60 0.52
CA PRO A 43 -2.15 13.68 0.67
C PRO A 43 -1.28 13.58 1.94
N GLN A 44 -1.68 12.79 2.94
CA GLN A 44 -0.86 12.54 4.13
C GLN A 44 0.29 11.56 3.90
N GLY A 45 0.32 10.81 2.78
CA GLY A 45 1.45 9.94 2.41
C GLY A 45 1.80 8.86 3.43
N SER A 46 0.80 8.38 4.18
CA SER A 46 1.04 7.48 5.32
C SER A 46 1.56 6.09 4.91
N ALA A 47 1.15 5.55 3.76
CA ALA A 47 1.63 4.27 3.26
C ALA A 47 3.04 4.38 2.66
N ALA A 48 3.31 5.46 1.92
CA ALA A 48 4.66 5.72 1.38
C ALA A 48 5.67 5.92 2.52
N THR A 49 5.32 6.75 3.52
CA THR A 49 6.15 6.96 4.72
C THR A 49 6.40 5.64 5.47
N TRP A 50 5.40 4.77 5.57
CA TRP A 50 5.59 3.43 6.14
C TRP A 50 6.59 2.59 5.32
N GLY A 51 6.51 2.66 3.99
CA GLY A 51 7.44 2.00 3.08
C GLY A 51 8.87 2.47 3.26
N ASP A 52 9.08 3.78 3.41
CA ASP A 52 10.40 4.39 3.60
C ASP A 52 11.03 4.05 4.95
N LEU A 53 10.22 3.86 6.00
CA LEU A 53 10.68 3.61 7.37
C LEU A 53 11.00 2.14 7.66
N ARG A 54 10.64 1.21 6.77
CA ARG A 54 10.84 -0.23 7.03
C ARG A 54 12.28 -0.65 6.73
N ASP A 55 12.77 -1.63 7.50
CA ASP A 55 14.10 -2.24 7.34
C ASP A 55 14.07 -3.61 6.63
N ARG A 56 12.88 -4.17 6.43
CA ARG A 56 12.68 -5.48 5.81
C ARG A 56 12.24 -5.37 4.35
N PRO A 57 12.59 -6.36 3.50
CA PRO A 57 12.03 -6.47 2.16
C PRO A 57 10.49 -6.51 2.21
N GLY A 58 9.85 -5.88 1.23
CA GLY A 58 8.39 -5.78 1.19
C GLY A 58 7.87 -5.18 -0.12
N PRO A 59 6.55 -4.96 -0.23
CA PRO A 59 5.92 -4.38 -1.42
C PRO A 59 6.42 -2.96 -1.67
N GLU A 60 6.55 -2.52 -2.91
CA GLU A 60 6.84 -1.10 -3.18
C GLU A 60 5.66 -0.23 -2.72
N ALA A 61 5.95 0.98 -2.24
CA ALA A 61 4.92 1.90 -1.74
C ALA A 61 5.26 3.33 -2.17
N ASP A 62 4.52 3.83 -3.14
CA ASP A 62 4.78 5.13 -3.77
C ASP A 62 3.63 6.10 -3.51
N SER A 63 3.99 7.35 -3.21
CA SER A 63 3.05 8.46 -3.19
C SER A 63 2.70 8.89 -4.61
N TYR A 64 1.42 8.89 -4.94
CA TYR A 64 0.93 9.46 -6.19
C TYR A 64 0.77 10.97 -6.02
N THR A 65 1.83 11.70 -6.36
CA THR A 65 1.79 13.17 -6.46
C THR A 65 1.66 13.52 -7.93
N HIS A 66 0.60 14.22 -8.32
CA HIS A 66 0.49 14.84 -9.65
C HIS A 66 1.52 15.96 -9.82
#